data_AF-A0A7S2SRA8-F1
#
_entry.id   AF-A0A7S2SRA8-F1
#
_cell.length_a   1.000
_cell.length_b   1.000
_cell.length_c   1.000
_cell.angle_alpha   90.00
_cell.angle_beta   90.00
_cell.angle_gamma   90.00
#
_symmetry.space_group_name_H-M   'P 1'
#
loop_
_entity.id
_entity.type
_entity.pdbx_description
1 polymer ?
#
loop_
_entity_poly.entity_id
_entity_poly.type
_entity_poly.pdbx_seq_one_letter_code
_entity_poly.pdbx_strand_id
1 'polypeptide(L)'
;HEETIATTSFCEDYICVKDYKEAEMVADYIVNGGDKEAFLKYFEKAVSKGFDPDTMLDKVGLANQTTMYKKETRAIGQLMQKAMMKKFGPVDAKDHYLEFDTICDATQERQDAIHELVENASELDLDFILVVGGWDSSNTAHLLEIPQKAGIRSFHINKADCIGADNTIT
;
A
#
# COMPACT_ATOMS: atom_id res chain seq x y z
N HIS A 1 2.28 8.03 -6.62
CA HIS A 1 1.62 8.96 -5.68
C HIS A 1 2.63 10.04 -5.29
N GLU A 2 2.23 11.29 -5.04
CA GLU A 2 3.18 12.39 -4.73
C GLU A 2 4.04 12.07 -3.50
N GLU A 3 3.44 11.50 -2.46
CA GLU A 3 4.15 11.05 -1.26
C GLU A 3 5.23 10.00 -1.59
N THR A 4 4.93 9.01 -2.43
CA THR A 4 5.92 8.02 -2.87
C THR A 4 7.08 8.69 -3.63
N ILE A 5 6.79 9.66 -4.50
CA ILE A 5 7.80 10.41 -5.25
C ILE A 5 8.68 11.22 -4.31
N ALA A 6 8.08 11.85 -3.29
CA ALA A 6 8.82 12.57 -2.27
C ALA A 6 9.72 11.60 -1.47
N THR A 7 9.20 10.45 -1.04
CA THR A 7 9.98 9.44 -0.31
C THR A 7 11.16 8.92 -1.14
N THR A 8 10.94 8.56 -2.41
CA THR A 8 12.02 8.06 -3.27
C THR A 8 13.09 9.12 -3.55
N SER A 9 12.76 10.40 -3.45
CA SER A 9 13.76 11.48 -3.59
C SER A 9 14.79 11.53 -2.46
N PHE A 10 14.52 10.88 -1.32
CA PHE A 10 15.46 10.71 -0.21
C PHE A 10 16.25 9.39 -0.27
N CYS A 11 16.04 8.56 -1.28
CA CYS A 11 16.69 7.26 -1.43
C CYS A 11 17.68 7.29 -2.62
N GLU A 12 18.89 6.73 -2.42
CA GLU A 12 19.84 6.53 -3.51
C GLU A 12 19.45 5.34 -4.38
N ASP A 13 19.22 4.19 -3.73
CA ASP A 13 18.79 2.95 -4.36
C ASP A 13 17.38 2.58 -3.91
N TYR A 14 16.48 2.33 -4.87
CA TYR A 14 15.10 1.96 -4.54
C TYR A 14 14.43 1.15 -5.64
N ILE A 15 13.41 0.39 -5.22
CA ILE A 15 12.37 -0.18 -6.06
C ILE A 15 11.02 0.12 -5.39
N CYS A 16 10.05 0.59 -6.15
CA CYS A 16 8.67 0.80 -5.71
C CYS A 16 7.81 -0.35 -6.21
N VAL A 17 7.08 -0.98 -5.29
CA VAL A 17 6.05 -1.98 -5.61
C VAL A 17 4.68 -1.39 -5.33
N LYS A 18 3.74 -1.61 -6.25
CA LYS A 18 2.38 -1.07 -6.18
C LYS A 18 1.44 -1.97 -5.39
N ASP A 19 1.62 -3.28 -5.48
CA ASP A 19 0.72 -4.26 -4.89
C ASP A 19 1.47 -5.52 -4.42
N TYR A 20 0.73 -6.45 -3.82
CA TYR A 20 1.28 -7.70 -3.32
C TYR A 20 1.93 -8.55 -4.42
N LYS A 21 1.40 -8.51 -5.64
CA LYS A 21 1.88 -9.32 -6.76
C LYS A 21 3.23 -8.81 -7.24
N GLU A 22 3.42 -7.50 -7.33
CA GLU A 22 4.73 -6.92 -7.59
C GLU A 22 5.73 -7.23 -6.47
N ALA A 23 5.29 -7.20 -5.20
CA ALA A 23 6.12 -7.62 -4.08
C ALA A 23 6.54 -9.10 -4.16
N GLU A 24 5.66 -10.00 -4.62
CA GLU A 24 5.98 -11.40 -4.90
C GLU A 24 7.05 -11.53 -5.99
N MET A 25 6.97 -10.74 -7.06
CA MET A 25 8.00 -10.75 -8.11
C MET A 25 9.37 -10.35 -7.56
N VAL A 26 9.44 -9.34 -6.69
CA VAL A 26 10.70 -8.94 -6.04
C VAL A 26 11.20 -10.02 -5.09
N ALA A 27 10.32 -10.59 -4.26
CA ALA A 27 10.66 -11.66 -3.33
C ALA A 27 11.18 -12.92 -4.05
N ASP A 28 10.55 -13.30 -5.15
CA ASP A 28 10.96 -14.44 -5.96
C ASP A 28 12.32 -14.19 -6.63
N TYR A 29 12.57 -12.97 -7.13
CA TYR A 29 13.87 -12.59 -7.68
C TYR A 29 14.97 -12.61 -6.61
N ILE A 30 14.69 -12.15 -5.39
CA ILE A 30 15.62 -12.26 -4.25
C ILE A 30 16.01 -13.72 -4.05
N VAL A 31 15.03 -14.62 -3.92
CA VAL A 31 15.28 -16.01 -3.53
C VAL A 31 15.92 -16.82 -4.65
N ASN A 32 15.45 -16.67 -5.88
CA ASN A 32 15.79 -17.58 -6.99
C ASN A 32 16.65 -16.91 -8.07
N GLY A 33 16.82 -15.60 -8.02
CA GLY A 33 17.28 -14.81 -9.18
C GLY A 33 16.25 -14.85 -10.32
N GLY A 34 16.72 -14.64 -11.54
CA GLY A 34 15.89 -14.77 -12.72
C GLY A 34 16.47 -14.06 -13.92
N ASP A 35 15.59 -13.72 -14.86
CA ASP A 35 15.94 -12.88 -16.00
C ASP A 35 15.99 -11.41 -15.56
N LYS A 36 17.22 -10.92 -15.35
CA LYS A 36 17.50 -9.53 -14.97
C LYS A 36 16.92 -8.52 -15.95
N GLU A 37 17.00 -8.78 -17.25
CA GLU A 37 16.51 -7.85 -18.27
C GLU A 37 14.99 -7.76 -18.23
N ALA A 38 14.30 -8.88 -18.09
CA ALA A 38 12.85 -8.91 -17.96
C ALA A 38 12.39 -8.21 -16.67
N PHE A 39 13.08 -8.43 -15.55
CA PHE A 39 12.80 -7.78 -14.27
C PHE A 39 12.95 -6.26 -14.36
N LEU A 40 14.10 -5.80 -14.86
CA LEU A 40 14.37 -4.36 -15.02
C LEU A 40 13.42 -3.70 -16.01
N LYS A 41 13.02 -4.41 -17.07
CA LYS A 41 12.02 -3.92 -18.02
C LYS A 41 10.64 -3.75 -17.37
N TYR A 42 10.22 -4.68 -16.51
CA TYR A 42 8.95 -4.57 -15.80
C TYR A 42 8.94 -3.37 -14.84
N PHE A 43 10.02 -3.21 -14.08
CA PHE A 43 10.15 -2.14 -13.08
C PHE A 43 10.83 -0.87 -13.61
N GLU A 44 10.94 -0.67 -14.92
CA GLU A 44 11.77 0.39 -15.54
C GLU A 44 11.43 1.82 -15.05
N LYS A 45 10.17 2.04 -14.62
CA LYS A 45 9.67 3.32 -14.12
C LYS A 45 9.57 3.40 -12.60
N ALA A 46 9.92 2.31 -11.92
CA ALA A 46 9.71 2.13 -10.49
C ALA A 46 11.02 1.87 -9.73
N VAL A 47 12.19 1.98 -10.39
CA VAL A 47 13.50 1.81 -9.76
C VAL A 47 14.36 3.07 -9.86
N SER A 48 15.39 3.14 -9.02
CA SER A 48 16.41 4.18 -9.11
C SER A 48 17.23 4.06 -10.40
N LYS A 49 17.91 5.15 -10.78
CA LYS A 49 18.81 5.14 -11.94
C LYS A 49 20.01 4.24 -11.66
N GLY A 50 20.25 3.27 -12.54
CA GLY A 50 21.37 2.33 -12.38
C GLY A 50 21.08 1.20 -11.40
N PHE A 51 19.80 1.00 -11.03
CA PHE A 51 19.39 -0.08 -10.15
C PHE A 51 19.86 -1.44 -10.67
N ASP A 52 20.54 -2.20 -9.82
CA ASP A 52 20.99 -3.55 -10.09
C ASP A 52 20.34 -4.53 -9.10
N PRO A 53 19.32 -5.33 -9.51
CA PRO A 53 18.64 -6.24 -8.61
C PRO A 53 19.55 -7.36 -8.08
N ASP A 54 20.68 -7.66 -8.73
CA ASP A 54 21.59 -8.73 -8.29
C ASP A 54 22.43 -8.31 -7.08
N THR A 55 22.61 -7.00 -6.87
CA THR A 55 23.40 -6.46 -5.75
C THR A 55 22.57 -5.62 -4.79
N MET A 56 21.65 -4.81 -5.31
CA MET A 56 20.86 -3.85 -4.51
C MET A 56 19.69 -4.52 -3.77
N LEU A 57 19.34 -5.77 -4.12
CA LEU A 57 18.36 -6.56 -3.36
C LEU A 57 19.02 -7.49 -2.33
N ASP A 58 20.32 -7.38 -2.08
CA ASP A 58 20.95 -8.15 -1.00
C ASP A 58 20.55 -7.61 0.37
N LYS A 59 20.32 -6.31 0.52
CA LYS A 59 19.84 -5.70 1.77
C LYS A 59 18.64 -4.82 1.47
N VAL A 60 17.50 -5.11 2.09
CA VAL A 60 16.25 -4.40 1.82
C VAL A 60 15.76 -3.70 3.08
N GLY A 61 15.57 -2.38 2.96
CA GLY A 61 14.76 -1.59 3.86
C GLY A 61 13.35 -1.44 3.30
N LEU A 62 12.31 -1.69 4.11
CA LEU A 62 10.92 -1.42 3.72
C LEU A 62 10.44 -0.12 4.34
N ALA A 63 9.94 0.78 3.49
CA ALA A 63 9.25 2.00 3.85
C ALA A 63 7.93 2.08 3.07
N ASN A 64 6.89 2.61 3.69
CA ASN A 64 5.54 2.62 3.13
C ASN A 64 4.99 4.04 3.00
N GLN A 65 4.05 4.19 2.07
CA GLN A 65 3.20 5.38 2.04
C GLN A 65 2.26 5.34 3.26
N THR A 66 2.11 6.47 3.95
CA THR A 66 1.40 6.59 5.25
C THR A 66 -0.07 6.21 5.21
N THR A 67 -0.69 6.21 4.04
CA THR A 67 -2.11 5.91 3.83
C THR A 67 -2.39 4.48 3.38
N MET A 68 -1.38 3.61 3.28
CA MET A 68 -1.56 2.22 2.88
C MET A 68 -2.35 1.40 3.90
N TYR A 69 -3.07 0.36 3.44
CA TYR A 69 -3.73 -0.61 4.32
C TYR A 69 -2.69 -1.38 5.15
N LYS A 70 -2.85 -1.40 6.48
CA LYS A 70 -1.90 -2.04 7.41
C LYS A 70 -1.76 -3.53 7.18
N LYS A 71 -2.85 -4.22 6.90
CA LYS A 71 -2.84 -5.67 6.66
C LYS A 71 -2.04 -6.02 5.41
N GLU A 72 -2.23 -5.28 4.32
CA GLU A 72 -1.49 -5.49 3.07
C GLU A 72 -0.01 -5.15 3.25
N THR A 73 0.27 -4.03 3.89
CA THR A 73 1.64 -3.58 4.20
C THR A 73 2.39 -4.61 5.03
N ARG A 74 1.77 -5.11 6.11
CA ARG A 74 2.33 -6.15 6.96
C ARG A 74 2.55 -7.46 6.20
N ALA A 75 1.66 -7.81 5.28
CA ALA A 75 1.80 -9.00 4.45
C ALA A 75 3.02 -8.87 3.51
N ILE A 76 3.25 -7.69 2.93
CA ILE A 76 4.44 -7.39 2.12
C ILE A 76 5.71 -7.44 2.99
N GLY A 77 5.70 -6.85 4.18
CA GLY A 77 6.84 -6.91 5.10
C GLY A 77 7.21 -8.35 5.49
N GLN A 78 6.20 -9.17 5.82
CA GLN A 78 6.41 -10.59 6.11
C GLN A 78 6.93 -11.38 4.89
N LEU A 79 6.46 -11.05 3.69
CA LEU A 79 6.93 -11.67 2.45
C LEU A 79 8.42 -11.37 2.22
N MET A 80 8.82 -10.10 2.33
CA MET A 80 10.21 -9.68 2.15
C MET A 80 11.13 -10.27 3.23
N GLN A 81 10.69 -10.28 4.49
CA GLN A 81 11.43 -10.92 5.58
C GLN A 81 11.66 -12.42 5.29
N LYS A 82 10.62 -13.13 4.84
CA LYS A 82 10.72 -14.55 4.46
C LYS A 82 11.66 -14.77 3.27
N ALA A 83 11.66 -13.89 2.28
CA ALA A 83 12.56 -13.95 1.13
C ALA A 83 14.03 -13.84 1.59
N MET A 84 14.34 -12.88 2.47
CA MET A 84 15.68 -12.74 3.04
C MET A 84 16.11 -13.94 3.87
N MET A 85 15.20 -14.48 4.70
CA MET A 85 15.47 -15.72 5.46
C MET A 85 15.73 -16.93 4.55
N LYS A 86 15.05 -17.03 3.41
CA LYS A 86 15.29 -18.11 2.44
C LYS A 86 16.65 -17.97 1.75
N LYS A 87 17.05 -16.74 1.37
CA LYS A 87 18.29 -16.46 0.66
C LYS A 87 19.53 -16.55 1.57
N PHE A 88 19.49 -15.88 2.71
CA PHE A 88 20.65 -15.72 3.60
C PHE A 88 20.60 -16.61 4.86
N GLY A 89 19.48 -17.30 5.08
CA GLY A 89 19.27 -18.08 6.30
C GLY A 89 18.73 -17.22 7.46
N PRO A 90 18.18 -17.87 8.50
CA PRO A 90 17.48 -17.17 9.58
C PRO A 90 18.41 -16.37 10.51
N VAL A 91 19.70 -16.69 10.57
CA VAL A 91 20.66 -16.01 11.43
C VAL A 91 21.06 -14.66 10.84
N ASP A 92 21.34 -14.63 9.54
CA ASP A 92 21.88 -13.46 8.85
C ASP A 92 20.77 -12.54 8.31
N ALA A 93 19.52 -13.03 8.17
CA ALA A 93 18.40 -12.24 7.65
C ALA A 93 18.20 -10.87 8.34
N LYS A 94 18.52 -10.74 9.62
CA LYS A 94 18.45 -9.48 10.38
C LYS A 94 19.40 -8.39 9.86
N ASP A 95 20.50 -8.78 9.23
CA ASP A 95 21.51 -7.87 8.65
C ASP A 95 21.19 -7.54 7.18
N HIS A 96 20.14 -8.16 6.64
CA HIS A 96 19.68 -8.08 5.26
C HIS A 96 18.24 -7.55 5.12
N TYR A 97 17.50 -7.41 6.22
CA TYR A 97 16.14 -6.87 6.22
C TYR A 97 15.91 -5.91 7.37
N LEU A 98 15.34 -4.75 7.07
CA LEU A 98 14.89 -3.77 8.05
C LEU A 98 13.51 -3.23 7.65
N GLU A 99 12.55 -3.26 8.56
CA GLU A 99 11.22 -2.68 8.35
C GLU A 99 11.07 -1.44 9.22
N PHE A 100 10.78 -0.30 8.59
CA PHE A 100 10.40 0.90 9.32
C PHE A 100 8.88 0.95 9.41
N ASP A 101 8.36 0.80 10.63
CA ASP A 101 6.92 0.99 10.87
C ASP A 101 6.58 2.47 10.65
N THR A 102 6.09 2.76 9.45
CA THR A 102 5.80 4.09 8.93
C THR A 102 4.29 4.34 8.88
N ILE A 103 3.49 3.38 9.37
CA ILE A 103 2.04 3.45 9.32
C ILE A 103 1.54 4.26 10.51
N CYS A 104 0.76 5.30 10.25
CA CYS A 104 0.13 6.10 11.30
C CYS A 104 -1.09 5.35 11.88
N ASP A 105 -1.16 5.22 13.20
CA ASP A 105 -2.29 4.57 13.90
C ASP A 105 -3.65 5.21 13.55
N ALA A 106 -3.68 6.52 13.25
CA ALA A 106 -4.90 7.21 12.85
C ALA A 106 -5.49 6.72 11.51
N THR A 107 -4.68 6.13 10.63
CA THR A 107 -5.17 5.50 9.40
C THR A 107 -5.87 4.18 9.73
N GLN A 108 -5.30 3.41 10.67
CA GLN A 108 -5.85 2.13 11.09
C GLN A 108 -7.22 2.29 11.75
N GLU A 109 -7.35 3.21 12.70
CA GLU A 109 -8.61 3.44 13.42
C GLU A 109 -9.76 3.79 12.48
N ARG A 110 -9.51 4.60 11.43
CA ARG A 110 -10.54 4.99 10.46
C ARG A 110 -10.94 3.84 9.54
N GLN A 111 -9.98 3.01 9.12
CA GLN A 111 -10.26 1.84 8.30
C GLN A 111 -11.02 0.79 9.11
N ASP A 112 -10.63 0.56 10.37
CA ASP A 112 -11.33 -0.37 11.26
C ASP A 112 -12.78 0.07 11.49
N ALA A 113 -13.00 1.36 11.77
CA ALA A 113 -14.35 1.90 11.96
C ALA A 113 -15.24 1.73 10.71
N ILE A 114 -14.68 1.93 9.51
CA ILE A 114 -15.47 1.76 8.28
C ILE A 114 -15.71 0.27 7.96
N HIS A 115 -14.76 -0.61 8.28
CA HIS A 115 -14.96 -2.06 8.16
C HIS A 115 -16.07 -2.53 9.11
N GLU A 116 -16.09 -2.05 10.35
CA GLU A 116 -17.16 -2.34 11.31
C GLU A 116 -18.53 -1.85 10.80
N LEU A 117 -18.61 -0.64 10.24
CA LEU A 117 -19.84 -0.13 9.63
C LEU A 117 -20.34 -1.01 8.48
N VAL A 118 -19.41 -1.49 7.63
CA VAL A 118 -19.73 -2.38 6.51
C VAL A 118 -20.21 -3.75 6.99
N GLU A 119 -19.53 -4.33 7.99
CA GLU A 119 -19.88 -5.64 8.54
C GLU A 119 -21.25 -5.63 9.23
N ASN A 120 -21.61 -4.53 9.88
CA ASN A 120 -22.89 -4.35 10.57
C ASN A 120 -23.96 -3.66 9.69
N ALA A 121 -23.70 -3.42 8.40
CA ALA A 121 -24.58 -2.63 7.53
C ALA A 121 -26.03 -3.15 7.47
N SER A 122 -26.21 -4.48 7.49
CA SER A 122 -27.55 -5.09 7.49
C SER A 122 -28.29 -4.90 8.81
N GLU A 123 -27.57 -4.90 9.94
CA GLU A 123 -28.16 -4.70 11.27
C GLU A 123 -28.50 -3.21 11.51
N LEU A 124 -27.72 -2.32 10.92
CA LEU A 124 -27.88 -0.87 11.01
C LEU A 124 -28.92 -0.30 10.03
N ASP A 125 -29.51 -1.13 9.15
CA ASP A 125 -30.36 -0.70 8.04
C ASP A 125 -29.70 0.41 7.20
N LEU A 126 -28.41 0.19 6.86
CA LEU A 126 -27.55 1.21 6.27
C LEU A 126 -27.84 1.38 4.76
N ASP A 127 -28.42 2.52 4.38
CA ASP A 127 -28.72 2.83 2.98
C ASP A 127 -27.48 3.21 2.15
N PHE A 128 -26.60 4.04 2.71
CA PHE A 128 -25.38 4.51 2.05
C PHE A 128 -24.34 5.05 3.03
N ILE A 129 -23.10 5.18 2.58
CA ILE A 129 -21.99 5.81 3.30
C ILE A 129 -21.56 7.09 2.59
N LEU A 130 -21.27 8.13 3.37
CA LEU A 130 -20.72 9.39 2.89
C LEU A 130 -19.31 9.58 3.45
N VAL A 131 -18.31 9.56 2.58
CA VAL A 131 -16.90 9.77 2.95
C VAL A 131 -16.54 11.22 2.66
N VAL A 132 -16.12 11.95 3.69
CA VAL A 132 -15.81 13.39 3.59
C VAL A 132 -14.30 13.60 3.60
N GLY A 133 -13.78 14.29 2.58
CA GLY A 133 -12.37 14.67 2.52
C GLY A 133 -11.97 15.27 1.17
N GLY A 134 -10.76 15.81 1.08
CA GLY A 134 -10.24 16.37 -0.17
C GLY A 134 -10.18 15.33 -1.29
N TRP A 135 -10.40 15.76 -2.54
CA TRP A 135 -10.36 14.87 -3.71
C TRP A 135 -9.02 14.17 -3.90
N ASP A 136 -7.93 14.86 -3.56
CA ASP A 136 -6.56 14.34 -3.71
C ASP A 136 -6.07 13.56 -2.46
N SER A 137 -6.96 13.28 -1.49
CA SER A 137 -6.58 12.55 -0.29
C SER A 137 -6.61 11.04 -0.52
N SER A 138 -5.44 10.40 -0.54
CA SER A 138 -5.33 8.93 -0.62
C SER A 138 -6.03 8.22 0.54
N ASN A 139 -5.99 8.78 1.75
CA ASN A 139 -6.71 8.20 2.89
C ASN A 139 -8.23 8.23 2.64
N THR A 140 -8.76 9.35 2.17
CA THR A 140 -10.20 9.46 1.84
C THR A 140 -10.59 8.51 0.72
N ALA A 141 -9.73 8.36 -0.30
CA ALA A 141 -9.94 7.40 -1.38
C ALA A 141 -9.97 5.95 -0.85
N HIS A 142 -9.03 5.54 0.00
CA HIS A 142 -9.04 4.20 0.60
C HIS A 142 -10.26 3.96 1.49
N LEU A 143 -10.69 4.95 2.28
CA LEU A 143 -11.93 4.83 3.05
C LEU A 143 -13.15 4.63 2.15
N LEU A 144 -13.20 5.27 0.98
CA LEU A 144 -14.28 5.07 0.00
C LEU A 144 -14.24 3.68 -0.65
N GLU A 145 -13.07 3.13 -0.92
CA GLU A 145 -12.91 1.82 -1.55
C GLU A 145 -13.47 0.67 -0.71
N ILE A 146 -13.34 0.73 0.61
CA ILE A 146 -13.78 -0.34 1.52
C ILE A 146 -15.29 -0.67 1.36
N PRO A 147 -16.22 0.28 1.54
CA PRO A 147 -17.64 0.00 1.38
C PRO A 147 -18.04 -0.24 -0.09
N GLN A 148 -17.35 0.37 -1.05
CA GLN A 148 -17.58 0.09 -2.48
C GLN A 148 -17.26 -1.36 -2.83
N LYS A 149 -16.15 -1.92 -2.34
CA LYS A 149 -15.78 -3.34 -2.52
C LYS A 149 -16.78 -4.28 -1.85
N ALA A 150 -17.44 -3.83 -0.78
CA ALA A 150 -18.50 -4.58 -0.11
C ALA A 150 -19.88 -4.44 -0.78
N GLY A 151 -20.00 -3.66 -1.86
CA GLY A 151 -21.26 -3.43 -2.57
C GLY A 151 -22.19 -2.43 -1.89
N ILE A 152 -21.72 -1.69 -0.88
CA ILE A 152 -22.50 -0.66 -0.20
C ILE A 152 -22.44 0.64 -0.99
N ARG A 153 -23.61 1.23 -1.23
CA ARG A 153 -23.73 2.52 -1.93
C ARG A 153 -22.93 3.58 -1.16
N SER A 154 -21.94 4.18 -1.82
CA SER A 154 -20.99 5.06 -1.15
C SER A 154 -20.67 6.28 -1.99
N PHE A 155 -20.55 7.44 -1.36
CA PHE A 155 -20.26 8.72 -2.00
C PHE A 155 -19.05 9.39 -1.36
N HIS A 156 -18.28 10.13 -2.15
CA HIS A 156 -17.20 10.99 -1.67
C HIS A 156 -17.58 12.44 -1.91
N ILE A 157 -17.48 13.27 -0.88
CA ILE A 157 -17.66 14.72 -0.98
C ILE A 157 -16.48 15.45 -0.34
N ASN A 158 -16.13 16.62 -0.88
CA ASN A 158 -15.12 17.49 -0.27
C ASN A 158 -15.72 18.70 0.48
N LYS A 159 -17.01 19.01 0.25
CA LYS A 159 -17.71 20.14 0.85
C LYS A 159 -19.21 19.89 0.93
N ALA A 160 -19.90 20.67 1.76
CA ALA A 160 -21.35 20.55 1.96
C ALA A 160 -22.17 20.78 0.67
N ASP A 161 -21.71 21.66 -0.22
CA ASP A 161 -22.39 21.99 -1.47
C ASP A 161 -22.55 20.80 -2.44
N CYS A 162 -21.82 19.70 -2.21
CA CYS A 162 -22.00 18.45 -2.94
C CYS A 162 -23.37 17.79 -2.66
N ILE A 163 -24.08 18.22 -1.61
CA ILE A 163 -25.40 17.73 -1.25
C ILE A 163 -26.45 18.74 -1.72
N GLY A 164 -27.20 18.34 -2.75
CA GLY A 164 -28.30 19.11 -3.30
C GLY A 164 -29.57 19.02 -2.44
N ALA A 165 -30.36 20.10 -2.43
CA ALA A 165 -31.66 20.14 -1.73
C ALA A 165 -32.72 19.19 -2.32
N ASP A 166 -32.47 18.68 -3.52
CA ASP A 166 -33.25 17.67 -4.24
C ASP A 166 -32.78 16.23 -3.95
N ASN A 167 -32.04 16.02 -2.86
CA ASN A 167 -31.47 14.73 -2.45
C ASN A 167 -30.47 14.16 -3.46
N THR A 168 -29.80 15.00 -4.24
CA THR A 168 -28.67 14.58 -5.10
C THR A 168 -27.34 14.72 -4.37
N ILE A 169 -26.39 13.84 -4.70
CA ILE A 169 -25.00 13.95 -4.29
C ILE A 169 -24.15 14.05 -5.56
N THR A 170 -23.35 15.12 -5.67
CA THR A 170 -22.53 15.46 -6.85
C THR A 170 -21.07 15.74 -6.50
#